data_AF-A0A946LF59-F1
#
_entry.id   AF-A0A946LF59-F1
#
_cell.length_a   1.000
_cell.length_b   1.000
_cell.length_c   1.000
_cell.angle_alpha   90.00
_cell.angle_beta   90.00
_cell.angle_gamma   90.00
#
_symmetry.space_group_name_H-M   'P 1'
#
loop_
_entity.id
_entity.type
_entity.pdbx_description
1 polymer ?
#
loop_
_entity_poly.entity_id
_entity_poly.type
_entity_poly.pdbx_seq_one_letter_code
_entity_poly.pdbx_strand_id
1 'polypeptide(L)' 'HVIGKLKVFRILSERYRNRRKRFGLRFNLIASLYNFELN' A
#
# COMPACT_ATOMS: atom_id res chain seq x y z
N HIS A 1 8.18 -15.39 -3.96
CA HIS A 1 6.75 -14.99 -3.93
C HIS A 1 6.50 -13.59 -3.30
N VAL A 2 7.44 -13.02 -2.52
CA VAL A 2 7.27 -11.72 -1.82
C VAL A 2 7.53 -10.50 -2.71
N ILE A 3 8.52 -10.57 -3.61
CA ILE A 3 8.93 -9.45 -4.48
C ILE A 3 7.80 -9.01 -5.44
N GLY A 4 7.01 -9.96 -5.95
CA GLY A 4 5.87 -9.67 -6.83
C GLY A 4 4.78 -8.86 -6.14
N LYS A 5 4.42 -9.23 -4.91
CA LYS A 5 3.43 -8.49 -4.11
C LYS A 5 3.92 -7.09 -3.76
N LEU A 6 5.21 -6.93 -3.49
CA LEU A 6 5.85 -5.61 -3.27
C LEU A 6 5.78 -4.70 -4.51
N LYS A 7 5.98 -5.25 -5.72
CA LYS A 7 5.81 -4.47 -6.96
C LYS A 7 4.36 -4.02 -7.16
N VAL A 8 3.38 -4.90 -6.93
CA VAL A 8 1.96 -4.54 -7.02
C VAL A 8 1.59 -3.47 -6.00
N PHE A 9 2.04 -3.62 -4.75
CA PHE A 9 1.81 -2.65 -3.69
C PHE A 9 2.44 -1.29 -4.02
N ARG A 10 3.64 -1.28 -4.62
CA ARG A 10 4.33 -0.06 -5.03
C ARG A 10 3.59 0.68 -6.16
N ILE A 11 3.18 -0.05 -7.21
CA ILE A 11 2.40 0.50 -8.35
C ILE A 11 1.06 1.06 -7.88
N LEU A 12 0.37 0.32 -7.00
CA LEU A 12 -0.84 0.83 -6.33
C LEU A 12 -0.50 2.06 -5.49
N SER A 13 0.54 2.04 -4.66
CA SER A 13 0.90 3.21 -3.84
C SER A 13 1.22 4.45 -4.67
N GLU A 14 1.86 4.30 -5.84
CA GLU A 14 2.22 5.40 -6.75
C GLU A 14 0.99 6.00 -7.41
N ARG A 15 0.10 5.16 -7.98
CA ARG A 15 -1.17 5.61 -8.56
C ARG A 15 -2.04 6.32 -7.53
N TYR A 16 -2.02 5.84 -6.29
CA TYR A 16 -2.78 6.43 -5.18
C TYR A 16 -2.07 7.67 -4.59
N ARG A 17 -0.74 7.78 -4.67
CA ARG A 17 0.04 8.97 -4.26
C ARG A 17 -0.30 10.19 -5.10
N ASN A 18 -0.51 10.01 -6.41
CA ASN A 18 -0.84 11.09 -7.35
C ASN A 18 -2.24 11.71 -7.12
N ARG A 19 -3.03 11.21 -6.15
CA ARG A 19 -4.42 11.63 -5.84
C ARG A 19 -4.55 12.25 -4.44
N ARG A 20 -3.46 12.70 -3.81
CA ARG A 20 -3.46 13.05 -2.38
C ARG A 20 -3.78 14.52 -2.08
N LYS A 21 -5.01 14.76 -1.61
CA LYS A 21 -5.33 15.79 -0.59
C LYS A 21 -5.87 15.23 0.75
N ARG A 22 -6.34 13.97 0.85
CA ARG A 22 -6.97 13.47 2.11
C ARG A 22 -6.90 11.95 2.38
N PHE A 23 -5.96 11.21 1.78
CA PHE A 23 -5.98 9.73 1.77
C PHE A 23 -4.86 8.99 2.54
N GLY A 24 -4.05 9.69 3.33
CA GLY A 24 -2.85 9.09 3.96
C GLY A 24 -3.16 8.08 5.02
N LEU A 25 -4.17 8.40 5.84
CA LEU A 25 -4.58 7.57 6.96
C LEU A 25 -5.17 6.24 6.48
N ARG A 26 -6.00 6.27 5.42
CA ARG A 26 -6.56 5.07 4.78
C ARG A 26 -5.50 4.16 4.17
N PHE A 27 -4.51 4.74 3.49
CA PHE A 27 -3.41 3.96 2.91
C PHE A 27 -2.54 3.33 4.00
N ASN A 28 -2.28 4.05 5.08
CA ASN A 28 -1.47 3.57 6.19
C ASN A 28 -2.12 2.34 6.86
N LEU A 29 -3.44 2.39 7.11
CA LEU A 29 -4.18 1.26 7.70
C LEU A 29 -4.16 0.01 6.81
N ILE A 30 -4.36 0.16 5.50
CA ILE A 30 -4.31 -0.96 4.56
C ILE A 30 -2.90 -1.58 4.52
N ALA A 31 -1.86 -0.75 4.58
CA ALA A 31 -0.46 -1.21 4.63
C ALA A 31 -0.15 -1.97 5.93
N SER A 32 -0.69 -1.50 7.06
CA SER A 32 -0.56 -2.17 8.35
C SER A 32 -1.25 -3.54 8.37
N LEU A 33 -2.46 -3.63 7.83
CA LEU A 33 -3.20 -4.90 7.73
C LEU A 33 -2.46 -5.92 6.87
N TYR A 34 -1.92 -5.47 5.72
CA TYR A 34 -1.15 -6.34 4.83
C TYR A 34 0.18 -6.81 5.43
N ASN A 35 0.80 -6.00 6.31
CA ASN A 35 1.98 -6.43 7.07
C ASN A 35 1.63 -7.44 8.15
N PHE A 36 0.47 -7.29 8.79
CA PHE A 36 0.01 -8.19 9.85
C PHE A 36 -0.37 -9.57 9.30
N GLU A 37 -0.98 -9.63 8.11
CA GLU A 37 -1.27 -10.89 7.40
C GLU A 37 -0.03 -11.61 6.85
N LEU A 38 1.10 -10.90 6.75
CA LEU A 38 2.33 -11.41 6.14
C LEU A 38 3.36 -11.90 7.19
N ASN A 39 3.09 -11.67 8.47
CA ASN A 39 3.90 -12.09 9.62
C ASN A 39 3.22 -13.26 10.32
#